data_AF-A0A962QFL1-F1
#
_entry.id   AF-A0A962QFL1-F1
#
_cell.length_a   1.000
_cell.length_b   1.000
_cell.length_c   1.000
_cell.angle_alpha   90.00
_cell.angle_beta   90.00
_cell.angle_gamma   90.00
#
_symmetry.space_group_name_H-M   'P 1'
#
loop_
_entity.id
_entity.type
_entity.pdbx_description
1 polymer ?
#
loop_
_entity_poly.entity_id
_entity_poly.type
_entity_poly.pdbx_seq_one_letter_code
_entity_poly.pdbx_strand_id
1 'polypeptide(L)' 'MSGNPVPKRSDTVYQSLRRAIIEQALQPAMRLPEDTIGEQFGVSRTIVRQALNRLQMEGLVETRPHHGAYVA' A
#
# COMPACT_ATOMS: atom_id res chain seq x y z
N MET A 1 2.07 -30.37 3.50
CA MET A 1 2.15 -30.02 2.07
C MET A 1 1.87 -28.53 1.94
N SER A 2 2.92 -27.73 1.74
CA SER A 2 2.87 -26.26 1.76
C SER A 2 1.90 -25.73 0.70
N GLY A 3 0.78 -25.17 1.15
CA GLY A 3 -0.06 -24.33 0.30
C GLY A 3 0.72 -23.05 0.03
N ASN A 4 1.46 -23.01 -1.07
CA ASN A 4 2.07 -21.77 -1.54
C ASN A 4 0.91 -20.82 -1.89
N PRO A 5 0.65 -19.75 -1.12
CA PRO A 5 -0.45 -18.85 -1.46
C PRO A 5 -0.11 -18.21 -2.80
N VAL A 6 -1.05 -18.28 -3.76
CA VAL A 6 -0.98 -17.49 -4.98
C VAL A 6 -0.64 -16.06 -4.56
N PRO A 7 0.44 -15.43 -5.09
CA PRO A 7 0.82 -14.09 -4.68
C PRO A 7 -0.39 -13.20 -4.82
N LYS A 8 -0.87 -12.67 -3.69
CA LYS A 8 -2.07 -11.86 -3.71
C LYS A 8 -1.70 -10.59 -4.46
N ARG A 9 -2.58 -10.08 -5.32
CA ARG A 9 -2.33 -8.82 -6.04
C ARG A 9 -2.00 -7.66 -5.09
N SER A 10 -2.45 -7.75 -3.83
CA SER A 10 -2.09 -6.81 -2.75
C SER A 10 -0.65 -6.95 -2.26
N ASP A 11 0.01 -8.11 -2.40
CA ASP A 11 1.42 -8.32 -2.06
C ASP A 11 2.32 -7.47 -2.95
N THR A 12 2.05 -7.42 -4.26
CA THR A 12 2.83 -6.62 -5.21
C THR A 12 2.74 -5.13 -4.89
N VAL A 13 1.53 -4.62 -4.64
CA VAL A 13 1.30 -3.22 -4.25
C VAL A 13 2.02 -2.92 -2.93
N TYR A 14 1.87 -3.80 -1.94
CA TYR A 14 2.52 -3.67 -0.65
C TYR A 14 4.04 -3.60 -0.77
N GLN A 15 4.67 -4.56 -1.47
CA GLN A 15 6.13 -4.60 -1.60
C GLN A 15 6.67 -3.36 -2.32
N SER A 16 5.97 -2.91 -3.36
CA SER A 16 6.39 -1.74 -4.12
C SER A 16 6.30 -0.45 -3.30
N LEU A 17 5.18 -0.22 -2.60
CA LEU A 17 5.00 0.95 -1.73
C LEU A 17 5.96 0.92 -0.54
N ARG A 18 6.12 -0.24 0.11
CA ARG A 18 7.07 -0.43 1.22
C ARG A 18 8.48 -0.06 0.80
N ARG A 19 8.92 -0.57 -0.35
CA ARG A 19 10.24 -0.26 -0.90
C ARG A 19 10.38 1.24 -1.17
N ALA A 20 9.39 1.86 -1.80
CA ALA A 20 9.42 3.29 -2.10
C ALA A 20 9.46 4.18 -0.85
N ILE A 21 8.82 3.77 0.26
CA ILE A 21 8.92 4.48 1.56
C ILE A 21 10.32 4.32 2.16
N ILE A 22 10.86 3.09 2.18
CA ILE A 22 12.20 2.79 2.75
C ILE A 22 13.31 3.48 1.96
N GLU A 23 13.20 3.50 0.63
CA GLU A 23 14.15 4.17 -0.27
C GLU A 23 13.95 5.70 -0.31
N GLN A 24 13.04 6.25 0.52
CA GLN A 24 12.67 7.67 0.56
C GLN A 24 12.19 8.24 -0.78
N ALA A 25 11.72 7.39 -1.69
CA ALA A 25 11.06 7.82 -2.93
C ALA A 25 9.67 8.40 -2.65
N LEU A 26 9.00 7.93 -1.59
CA LEU A 26 7.79 8.53 -1.02
C LEU A 26 8.15 9.24 0.28
N GLN A 27 7.86 10.53 0.35
CA GLN A 27 8.22 11.37 1.49
C GLN A 27 7.23 11.21 2.66
N PRO A 28 7.67 11.37 3.92
CA PRO A 28 6.77 11.46 5.06
C PRO A 28 5.67 12.49 4.85
N ALA A 29 4.48 12.24 5.39
CA ALA A 29 3.27 13.03 5.21
C ALA A 29 2.74 13.13 3.76
N MET A 30 3.37 12.44 2.79
CA MET A 30 2.86 12.38 1.42
C MET A 30 1.55 11.58 1.38
N ARG A 31 0.55 12.12 0.67
CA ARG A 31 -0.73 11.44 0.46
C ARG A 31 -0.59 10.28 -0.52
N LEU A 32 -1.22 9.16 -0.20
CA LEU A 32 -1.29 7.92 -0.97
C LEU A 32 -2.73 7.70 -1.47
N PRO A 33 -3.12 8.30 -2.61
CA PRO A 33 -4.47 8.14 -3.16
C PRO A 33 -4.69 6.73 -3.70
N GLU A 34 -5.68 6.03 -3.14
CA GLU A 34 -6.01 4.64 -3.53
C GLU A 34 -6.32 4.48 -5.02
N ASP A 35 -6.95 5.49 -5.62
CA ASP A 35 -7.37 5.50 -7.02
C ASP A 35 -6.17 5.47 -7.95
N THR A 36 -5.25 6.42 -7.76
CA THR A 36 -4.03 6.53 -8.55
C THR A 36 -3.14 5.30 -8.38
N ILE A 37 -3.00 4.80 -7.15
CA ILE A 37 -2.25 3.56 -6.90
C ILE A 37 -2.94 2.40 -7.62
N GLY A 38 -4.27 2.29 -7.52
CA GLY A 38 -5.04 1.24 -8.22
C GLY A 38 -4.81 1.25 -9.73
N GLU A 39 -4.86 2.43 -10.34
CA GLU A 39 -4.58 2.63 -11.77
C GLU A 39 -3.14 2.25 -12.14
N GLN A 40 -2.14 2.70 -11.36
CA GLN A 40 -0.72 2.39 -11.60
C GLN A 40 -0.41 0.89 -11.55
N PHE A 41 -1.05 0.16 -10.64
CA PHE A 41 -0.84 -1.28 -10.46
C PHE A 41 -1.86 -2.14 -11.22
N GLY A 42 -2.84 -1.54 -11.90
CA GLY A 42 -3.90 -2.27 -12.60
C GLY A 42 -4.80 -3.10 -11.66
N VAL A 43 -5.05 -2.60 -10.45
CA VAL A 43 -5.83 -3.28 -9.40
C VAL A 43 -6.97 -2.41 -8.87
N SER A 44 -7.96 -3.03 -8.23
CA SER A 44 -9.06 -2.30 -7.61
C SER A 44 -8.64 -1.63 -6.29
N ARG A 45 -9.37 -0.57 -5.91
CA ARG A 45 -9.22 0.14 -4.62
C ARG A 45 -9.21 -0.82 -3.41
N THR A 46 -10.01 -1.88 -3.45
CA THR A 46 -10.05 -2.90 -2.40
C THR A 46 -8.69 -3.58 -2.20
N ILE A 47 -7.96 -3.88 -3.29
CA ILE A 47 -6.63 -4.49 -3.23
C ILE A 47 -5.60 -3.49 -2.71
N VAL A 48 -5.69 -2.23 -3.14
CA VAL A 48 -4.83 -1.15 -2.63
C VAL A 48 -5.02 -0.96 -1.13
N ARG A 49 -6.26 -0.87 -0.67
CA ARG A 49 -6.59 -0.74 0.76
C ARG A 49 -6.06 -1.91 1.59
N GLN A 50 -6.09 -3.14 1.07
CA GLN A 50 -5.45 -4.27 1.75
C GLN A 50 -3.93 -4.08 1.91
N ALA A 51 -3.26 -3.56 0.88
CA ALA A 51 -1.83 -3.26 0.94
C ALA A 51 -1.53 -2.12 1.92
N LEU A 52 -2.31 -1.03 1.88
CA LEU A 52 -2.16 0.12 2.78
C LEU A 52 -2.43 -0.27 4.24
N ASN A 53 -3.43 -1.12 4.51
CA ASN A 53 -3.68 -1.63 5.87
C ASN A 53 -2.48 -2.42 6.41
N ARG A 54 -1.76 -3.15 5.56
CA ARG A 54 -0.55 -3.86 5.98
C ARG A 54 0.60 -2.91 6.28
N LEU A 55 0.80 -1.90 5.43
CA LEU A 55 1.77 -0.84 5.69
C LEU A 55 1.48 -0.08 6.98
N GLN A 56 0.19 0.12 7.29
CA GLN A 56 -0.24 0.74 8.54
C GLN A 56 0.09 -0.12 9.76
N MET A 57 -0.09 -1.44 9.69
CA MET A 57 0.33 -2.34 10.77
C MET A 57 1.84 -2.32 11.02
N GLU A 58 2.64 -1.98 10.02
CA GLU A 58 4.09 -1.79 10.14
C GLU A 58 4.49 -0.36 10.56
N GLY A 59 3.53 0.56 10.70
CA GLY A 59 3.80 1.96 11.02
C GLY A 59 4.42 2.77 9.89
N LEU A 60 4.35 2.29 8.65
CA LEU A 60 4.87 2.99 7.46
C LEU A 60 3.84 3.95 6.84
N VAL A 61 2.56 3.75 7.15
CA VAL A 61 1.44 4.51 6.60
C VAL A 61 0.42 4.83 7.70
N GLU A 62 -0.09 6.04 7.71
CA GLU A 62 -1.24 6.46 8.50
C GLU A 62 -2.48 6.52 7.63
N THR A 63 -3.56 5.82 8.00
CA THR A 63 -4.86 6.01 7.38
C THR A 63 -5.72 6.97 8.20
N ARG A 64 -6.29 7.97 7.54
CA ARG A 64 -7.16 8.98 8.16
C ARG A 64 -8.59 8.79 7.59
N PRO A 65 -9.61 8.59 8.45
CA PRO A 65 -10.99 8.46 7.99
C PRO A 65 -11.37 9.65 7.10
N HIS A 66 -11.96 9.40 5.93
CA HIS A 66 -12.36 10.42 4.94
C HIS A 66 -11.23 11.23 4.27
N HIS A 67 -9.97 11.10 4.69
CA HIS A 67 -8.83 11.84 4.15
C HIS A 67 -7.88 10.96 3.30
N GLY A 68 -7.89 9.64 3.53
CA GLY A 68 -7.09 8.66 2.80
C GLY A 68 -5.85 8.21 3.57
N ALA A 69 -4.89 7.62 2.87
CA ALA A 69 -3.64 7.15 3.45
C ALA A 69 -2.51 8.16 3.24
N TYR A 70 -1.57 8.19 4.19
CA TYR A 70 -0.39 9.07 4.20
C TYR A 70 0.83 8.27 4.62
N VAL A 71 2.01 8.61 4.10
CA VAL A 71 3.27 8.06 4.63
C VAL A 71 3.49 8.58 6.05
N ALA A 72 3.86 7.70 6.97
CA ALA A 72 4.16 8.04 8.36
C ALA A 72 5.42 8.90 8.50
#